data_AF-A0A845S8E7-F1
#
_entry.id   AF-A0A845S8E7-F1
#
_cell.length_a   1.000
_cell.length_b   1.000
_cell.length_c   1.000
_cell.angle_alpha   90.00
_cell.angle_beta   90.00
_cell.angle_gamma   90.00
#
_symmetry.space_group_name_H-M   'P 1'
#
loop_
_entity.id
_entity.type
_entity.pdbx_description
1 polymer ?
#
loop_
_entity_poly.entity_id
_entity_poly.type
_entity_poly.pdbx_seq_one_letter_code
_entity_poly.pdbx_strand_id
1 'polypeptide(L)'
;MHAQSLQSMIPNVLTFLSSVVVPFLIGIAFLFFVANVIRYFVIESTAEDGRKKAKALAIYGVAAFVIIVIFWGVVNMLVSSTGLDGVTQPKQDYVNKMGG
;
A
#
# COMPACT_ATOMS: atom_id res chain seq x y z
N MET A 1 36.00 -8.56 3.70
CA MET A 1 35.02 -8.69 4.80
C MET A 1 34.11 -7.47 5.00
N HIS A 2 34.47 -6.23 4.62
CA HIS A 2 33.58 -5.06 4.83
C HIS A 2 32.51 -4.80 3.75
N ALA A 3 32.62 -5.38 2.56
CA ALA A 3 31.63 -5.17 1.49
C ALA A 3 30.35 -6.01 1.68
N GLN A 4 30.43 -7.16 2.35
CA GLN A 4 29.30 -8.09 2.53
C GLN A 4 28.24 -7.58 3.52
N SER A 5 28.61 -6.78 4.52
CA SER A 5 27.65 -6.24 5.51
C SER A 5 26.74 -5.18 4.88
N LEU A 6 27.28 -4.23 4.12
CA LEU A 6 26.47 -3.20 3.46
C LEU A 6 25.55 -3.80 2.39
N GLN A 7 26.05 -4.77 1.64
CA GLN A 7 25.27 -5.41 0.58
C GLN A 7 24.16 -6.32 1.12
N SER A 8 24.25 -6.83 2.36
CA SER A 8 23.17 -7.60 3.03
C SER A 8 22.19 -6.71 3.80
N MET A 9 22.62 -5.54 4.29
CA MET A 9 21.74 -4.60 4.98
C MET A 9 20.73 -3.94 4.03
N ILE A 10 21.14 -3.53 2.82
CA ILE A 10 20.25 -2.89 1.85
C ILE A 10 19.04 -3.77 1.45
N PRO A 11 19.20 -5.03 0.99
CA PRO A 11 18.08 -5.88 0.63
C PRO A 11 17.19 -6.25 1.82
N ASN A 12 17.75 -6.38 3.03
CA ASN A 12 16.95 -6.59 4.24
C ASN A 12 16.05 -5.39 4.56
N VAL A 13 16.58 -4.17 4.46
CA VAL A 13 15.79 -2.95 4.65
C VAL A 13 14.71 -2.82 3.58
N LEU A 14 15.07 -3.02 2.30
CA LEU A 14 14.10 -2.96 1.21
C LEU A 14 12.98 -4.00 1.37
N THR A 15 13.34 -5.23 1.75
CA THR A 15 12.35 -6.29 1.99
C THR A 15 11.45 -5.94 3.17
N PHE A 16 12.00 -5.41 4.26
CA PHE A 16 11.21 -4.96 5.40
C PHE A 16 10.24 -3.82 5.03
N LEU A 17 10.71 -2.82 4.28
CA LEU A 17 9.87 -1.72 3.83
C LEU A 17 8.72 -2.22 2.95
N SER A 18 9.02 -3.05 1.97
CA SER A 18 8.01 -3.55 1.02
C SER A 18 7.04 -4.58 1.63
N SER A 19 7.52 -5.46 2.52
CA SER A 19 6.69 -6.53 3.09
C SER A 19 5.94 -6.15 4.36
N VAL A 20 6.42 -5.15 5.11
CA VAL A 20 5.84 -4.74 6.39
C VAL A 20 5.35 -3.30 6.34
N VAL A 21 6.22 -2.35 6.00
CA VAL A 21 5.88 -0.92 6.12
C VAL A 21 4.80 -0.49 5.13
N VAL A 22 4.94 -0.83 3.85
CA VAL A 22 3.96 -0.49 2.81
C VAL A 22 2.55 -1.05 3.14
N PRO A 23 2.37 -2.37 3.39
CA PRO A 23 1.04 -2.89 3.73
C PRO A 23 0.50 -2.32 5.06
N PHE A 24 1.37 -2.05 6.04
CA PHE A 24 0.96 -1.42 7.30
C PHE A 24 0.42 0.00 7.10
N LEU A 25 1.10 0.84 6.31
CA LEU A 25 0.64 2.20 6.00
C LEU A 25 -0.68 2.20 5.23
N ILE A 26 -0.84 1.28 4.27
CA ILE A 26 -2.11 1.11 3.54
C ILE A 26 -3.22 0.67 4.51
N GLY A 27 -2.93 -0.23 5.45
CA GLY A 27 -3.87 -0.65 6.49
C GLY A 27 -4.33 0.51 7.38
N ILE A 28 -3.41 1.36 7.82
CA ILE A 28 -3.74 2.57 8.60
C ILE A 28 -4.59 3.54 7.76
N ALA A 29 -4.19 3.80 6.51
CA ALA A 29 -4.95 4.68 5.62
C ALA A 29 -6.38 4.15 5.40
N PHE A 30 -6.55 2.84 5.27
CA PHE A 30 -7.86 2.19 5.15
C PHE A 30 -8.70 2.36 6.42
N LEU A 31 -8.11 2.20 7.61
CA LEU A 31 -8.82 2.43 8.88
C LEU A 31 -9.32 3.87 9.00
N PHE A 32 -8.48 4.86 8.65
CA PHE A 32 -8.91 6.26 8.63
C PHE A 32 -10.01 6.50 7.60
N PHE A 33 -9.91 5.90 6.41
CA PHE A 33 -10.95 5.99 5.40
C PHE A 33 -12.30 5.47 5.93
N VAL A 34 -12.32 4.27 6.52
CA VAL A 34 -13.54 3.67 7.09
C VAL A 34 -14.08 4.52 8.25
N ALA A 35 -13.22 5.01 9.15
CA ALA A 35 -13.63 5.86 10.26
C ALA A 35 -14.30 7.17 9.78
N ASN A 36 -13.76 7.79 8.72
CA ASN A 36 -14.36 8.98 8.12
C ASN A 36 -15.71 8.69 7.46
N VAL A 37 -15.84 7.56 6.76
CA VAL A 37 -17.11 7.13 6.14
C VAL A 37 -18.19 6.90 7.21
N ILE A 38 -17.88 6.15 8.27
CA ILE A 38 -18.82 5.86 9.36
C ILE A 38 -19.24 7.15 10.08
N ARG A 39 -18.26 7.98 10.45
CA ARG A 39 -18.52 9.26 11.14
C ARG A 39 -19.48 10.12 10.32
N TYR A 40 -19.29 10.17 9.00
CA TYR A 40 -20.12 10.98 8.12
C TYR A 40 -21.53 10.41 7.95
N PHE A 41 -21.65 9.09 7.77
CA PHE A 41 -22.93 8.44 7.54
C PHE A 41 -23.83 8.46 8.78
N VAL A 42 -23.24 8.33 9.98
CA VAL A 42 -23.99 8.25 11.25
C VAL A 42 -24.35 9.63 11.80
N ILE A 43 -23.46 10.62 11.69
CA ILE A 43 -23.64 11.93 12.36
C ILE A 43 -24.41 12.92 11.50
N GLU A 44 -24.23 12.92 10.17
CA GLU A 44 -24.83 13.95 9.31
C GLU A 44 -26.20 13.56 8.71
N SER A 45 -26.70 12.33 8.91
CA SER A 45 -27.94 11.86 8.30
C SER A 45 -29.24 12.30 9.00
N THR A 46 -29.14 12.94 10.17
CA THR A 46 -30.30 13.20 11.06
C THR A 46 -31.04 14.51 10.81
N ALA A 47 -30.50 15.42 9.98
CA ALA A 47 -31.17 16.66 9.57
C ALA A 47 -31.75 16.55 8.15
N GLU A 48 -32.88 17.19 7.85
CA GLU A 48 -33.51 17.16 6.50
C GLU A 48 -32.57 17.67 5.39
N ASP A 49 -31.79 18.72 5.66
CA ASP A 49 -30.70 19.18 4.78
C ASP A 49 -29.49 18.23 4.80
N GLY A 50 -29.26 17.58 5.94
CA GLY A 50 -28.24 16.56 6.14
C GLY A 50 -28.43 15.35 5.24
N ARG A 51 -29.67 14.99 4.86
CA ARG A 51 -29.95 13.83 4.01
C ARG A 51 -29.42 13.98 2.57
N LYS A 52 -29.46 15.19 2.00
CA LYS A 52 -28.88 15.46 0.66
C LYS A 52 -27.35 15.42 0.71
N LYS A 53 -26.75 16.02 1.75
CA LYS A 53 -25.30 15.96 1.98
C LYS A 53 -24.81 14.54 2.27
N ALA A 54 -25.50 13.79 3.13
CA ALA A 54 -25.22 12.40 3.45
C ALA A 54 -25.25 11.51 2.20
N LYS A 55 -26.22 11.72 1.29
CA LYS A 55 -26.24 11.03 -0.01
C LYS A 55 -25.04 11.38 -0.88
N ALA A 56 -24.73 12.67 -1.05
CA ALA A 56 -23.58 13.10 -1.81
C ALA A 56 -22.29 12.49 -1.25
N LEU A 57 -22.13 12.45 0.06
CA LEU A 57 -20.92 11.91 0.67
C LEU A 57 -20.84 10.39 0.72
N ALA A 58 -21.96 9.68 0.78
CA ALA A 58 -21.98 8.25 0.53
C ALA A 58 -21.46 7.93 -0.89
N ILE A 59 -21.89 8.72 -1.88
CA ILE A 59 -21.38 8.61 -3.26
C ILE A 59 -19.88 8.92 -3.30
N TYR A 60 -19.42 9.98 -2.63
CA TYR A 60 -17.98 10.30 -2.58
C TYR A 60 -17.16 9.22 -1.86
N GLY A 61 -17.70 8.60 -0.80
CA GLY A 61 -17.05 7.49 -0.09
C GLY A 61 -16.92 6.26 -0.97
N VAL A 62 -18.00 5.86 -1.64
CA VAL A 62 -17.96 4.73 -2.60
C VAL A 62 -17.04 5.04 -3.77
N ALA A 63 -17.08 6.27 -4.32
CA ALA A 63 -16.21 6.69 -5.41
C ALA A 63 -14.73 6.63 -5.00
N ALA A 64 -14.37 7.13 -3.81
CA ALA A 64 -13.01 7.05 -3.28
C ALA A 64 -12.55 5.60 -3.09
N PHE A 65 -13.43 4.72 -2.58
CA PHE A 65 -13.13 3.29 -2.46
C PHE A 65 -12.86 2.65 -3.83
N VAL A 66 -13.71 2.90 -4.83
CA VAL A 66 -13.55 2.40 -6.19
C VAL A 66 -12.24 2.90 -6.81
N ILE A 67 -11.90 4.18 -6.63
CA ILE A 67 -10.64 4.76 -7.13
C ILE A 67 -9.43 4.06 -6.51
N ILE A 68 -9.44 3.79 -5.19
CA ILE A 68 -8.36 3.09 -4.51
C ILE A 68 -8.20 1.67 -5.06
N VAL A 69 -9.31 0.92 -5.22
CA VAL A 69 -9.28 -0.44 -5.75
C VAL A 69 -8.78 -0.48 -7.19
N ILE A 70 -9.22 0.46 -8.04
CA ILE A 70 -8.73 0.60 -9.42
C ILE A 70 -7.24 0.93 -9.42
N PHE A 71 -6.81 1.91 -8.62
CA PHE A 71 -5.41 2.30 -8.53
C PHE A 71 -4.52 1.13 -8.11
N TRP A 72 -4.92 0.37 -7.09
CA TRP A 72 -4.20 -0.83 -6.67
C TRP A 72 -4.20 -1.89 -7.76
N GLY A 73 -5.35 -2.18 -8.38
CA GLY A 73 -5.45 -3.14 -9.48
C GLY A 73 -4.54 -2.79 -10.65
N VAL A 74 -4.46 -1.51 -11.02
CA VAL A 74 -3.55 -1.01 -12.06
C VAL A 74 -2.09 -1.16 -11.64
N VAL A 75 -1.73 -0.78 -10.42
CA VAL A 75 -0.36 -0.98 -9.89
C VAL A 75 0.02 -2.45 -9.92
N ASN A 76 -0.85 -3.36 -9.48
CA ASN A 76 -0.62 -4.80 -9.50
C ASN A 76 -0.43 -5.31 -10.93
N MET A 77 -1.29 -4.87 -11.85
CA MET A 77 -1.20 -5.21 -13.26
C MET A 77 0.13 -4.74 -13.86
N LEU A 78 0.54 -3.50 -13.58
CA LEU A 78 1.81 -2.96 -14.04
C LEU A 78 3.00 -3.75 -13.47
N VAL A 79 3.01 -4.02 -12.16
CA VAL A 79 4.07 -4.78 -11.49
C VAL A 79 4.20 -6.18 -12.10
N SER A 80 3.08 -6.88 -12.30
CA SER A 80 3.05 -8.20 -12.94
C SER A 80 3.43 -8.18 -14.43
N SER A 81 3.11 -7.10 -15.16
CA SER A 81 3.44 -6.96 -16.59
C SER A 81 4.90 -6.57 -16.85
N THR A 82 5.52 -5.88 -15.90
CA THR A 82 6.90 -5.37 -16.01
C THR A 82 7.94 -6.33 -15.43
N GLY A 83 7.49 -7.44 -14.83
CA GLY A 83 8.37 -8.41 -14.16
C GLY A 83 8.94 -7.88 -12.84
N LEU A 84 8.35 -6.80 -12.28
CA LEU A 84 8.77 -6.21 -11.01
C LEU A 84 8.35 -7.06 -9.80
N ASP A 85 7.41 -7.99 -10.00
CA ASP A 85 7.05 -9.06 -9.06
C ASP A 85 8.18 -10.10 -8.88
N GLY A 86 9.07 -10.23 -9.87
CA GLY A 86 10.14 -11.21 -9.93
C GLY A 86 11.53 -10.70 -9.59
N VAL A 87 11.70 -9.44 -9.14
CA VAL A 87 13.02 -8.96 -8.67
C VAL A 87 13.33 -9.63 -7.33
N THR A 88 13.77 -10.88 -7.41
CA THR A 88 14.53 -11.52 -6.35
C THR A 88 15.63 -10.54 -5.99
N GLN A 89 15.65 -10.12 -4.72
CA GLN A 89 16.71 -9.31 -4.13
C GLN A 89 18.06 -9.68 -4.77
N PRO A 90 18.89 -8.71 -5.21
CA PRO A 90 20.13 -9.00 -5.92
C PRO A 90 20.89 -10.13 -5.22
N LYS A 91 20.97 -11.30 -5.86
CA LYS A 91 21.67 -12.45 -5.31
C LYS A 91 23.13 -12.03 -5.13
N GLN A 92 23.59 -12.09 -3.89
CA GLN A 92 24.88 -11.58 -3.46
C GLN A 92 26.00 -12.47 -4.04
N ASP A 93 26.53 -12.14 -5.23
CA ASP A 93 27.52 -12.96 -5.94
C ASP A 93 28.94 -12.89 -5.33
N TYR A 94 29.17 -11.99 -4.38
CA TYR A 94 30.50 -11.75 -3.82
C TYR A 94 30.93 -12.79 -2.76
N VAL A 95 30.00 -13.62 -2.27
CA VAL A 95 30.29 -14.67 -1.27
C VAL A 95 30.90 -15.91 -1.92
N ASN A 96 30.58 -16.18 -3.19
CA ASN A 96 31.06 -17.35 -3.93
C ASN A 96 32.44 -17.14 -4.59
N LYS A 97 32.91 -15.89 -4.69
CA LYS A 97 34.18 -15.54 -5.37
C LYS A 97 35.40 -15.45 -4.45
N MET A 98 35.25 -15.64 -3.14
CA MET A 98 36.36 -15.57 -2.16
C MET A 98 36.80 -16.95 -1.63
N GLY A 99 36.21 -18.04 -2.15
CA GLY A 99 36.49 -19.42 -1.71
C GLY A 99 37.03 -20.34 -2.81
N GLY A 100 37.57 -19.77 -3.90
CA GLY A 100 38.29 -20.50 -4.95
C GLY A 100 39.77 -20.19 -4.89
#